data_AF-A0A7W5TK50-F1
#
_entry.id   AF-A0A7W5TK50-F1
#
_cell.length_a   1.000
_cell.length_b   1.000
_cell.length_c   1.000
_cell.angle_alpha   90.00
_cell.angle_beta   90.00
_cell.angle_gamma   90.00
#
_symmetry.space_group_name_H-M   'P 1'
#
loop_
_entity.id
_entity.type
_entity.pdbx_description
1 polymer ?
#
loop_
_entity_poly.entity_id
_entity_poly.type
_entity_poly.pdbx_seq_one_letter_code
_entity_poly.pdbx_strand_id
1 'polypeptide(L)'
;MKLVLFGILLLTAGNASASCELVAAPCSTDSSDNTYIREQNLGGGYNTYRNGDLYSQTHQQLNGTYRETYSSGGYRTYYSDPNRSDPYRNDPKGVIGR
;
A
#
# COMPACT_ATOMS: atom_id res chain seq x y z
N MET A 1 -28.76 -42.35 19.44
CA MET A 1 -28.32 -41.04 19.97
C MET A 1 -26.81 -41.04 20.10
N LYS A 2 -26.11 -40.23 19.30
CA LYS A 2 -24.72 -39.80 19.57
C LYS A 2 -24.49 -38.49 18.82
N LEU A 3 -24.75 -37.40 19.52
CA LEU A 3 -24.34 -36.05 19.16
C LEU A 3 -22.81 -36.02 19.16
N VAL A 4 -22.21 -35.70 18.03
CA VAL A 4 -20.84 -35.19 18.01
C VAL A 4 -20.89 -33.89 17.21
N LEU A 5 -21.03 -32.79 17.95
CA LEU A 5 -20.75 -31.45 17.46
C LEU A 5 -19.29 -31.42 17.03
N PHE A 6 -19.02 -31.48 15.72
CA PHE A 6 -17.74 -31.04 15.21
C PHE A 6 -17.81 -29.52 15.04
N GLY A 7 -17.19 -28.85 16.01
CA GLY A 7 -17.13 -27.40 16.11
C GLY A 7 -16.58 -26.78 14.83
N ILE A 8 -17.30 -25.77 14.38
CA ILE A 8 -16.87 -24.85 13.34
C ILE A 8 -15.75 -24.00 13.95
N LEU A 9 -14.49 -24.43 13.80
CA LEU A 9 -13.35 -23.54 13.98
C LEU A 9 -13.21 -22.74 12.68
N LEU A 10 -14.08 -21.76 12.49
CA LEU A 10 -13.82 -20.65 11.58
C LEU A 10 -12.66 -19.87 12.22
N LEU A 11 -11.43 -20.29 11.92
CA LEU A 11 -10.29 -19.41 12.12
C LEU A 11 -10.58 -18.17 11.28
N THR A 12 -10.87 -17.08 11.97
CA THR A 12 -10.77 -15.74 11.44
C THR A 12 -9.33 -15.60 10.96
N ALA A 13 -9.08 -15.92 9.68
CA ALA A 13 -7.95 -15.39 8.94
C ALA A 13 -8.19 -13.89 8.77
N GLY A 14 -8.19 -13.16 9.89
CA GLY A 14 -7.99 -11.73 9.87
C GLY A 14 -6.60 -11.55 9.30
N ASN A 15 -6.52 -10.78 8.21
CA ASN A 15 -5.29 -10.49 7.49
C ASN A 15 -4.16 -10.29 8.51
N ALA A 16 -3.15 -11.16 8.47
CA ALA A 16 -1.98 -11.03 9.33
C ALA A 16 -1.21 -9.79 8.87
N SER A 17 -1.65 -8.62 9.31
CA SER A 17 -0.98 -7.36 9.06
C SER A 17 0.27 -7.34 9.93
N ALA A 18 1.42 -7.66 9.32
CA ALA A 18 2.71 -7.53 9.97
C ALA A 18 2.91 -6.06 10.35
N SER A 19 2.83 -5.76 11.65
CA SER A 19 3.13 -4.44 12.19
C SER A 19 4.53 -4.01 11.74
N CYS A 20 4.74 -2.70 11.51
CA CYS A 20 6.02 -2.17 11.03
C CYS A 20 7.25 -2.59 11.85
N GLU A 21 7.06 -3.02 13.10
CA GLU A 21 8.09 -3.55 13.99
C GLU A 21 8.78 -4.82 13.46
N LEU A 22 8.12 -5.57 12.57
CA LEU A 22 8.61 -6.84 12.02
C LEU A 22 9.01 -6.74 10.54
N VAL A 23 8.92 -5.55 9.92
CA VAL A 23 9.09 -5.35 8.47
C VAL A 23 10.40 -4.60 8.20
N ALA A 24 11.31 -5.21 7.43
CA ALA A 24 12.59 -4.62 7.06
C ALA A 24 12.51 -3.53 5.96
N ALA A 25 11.33 -3.33 5.37
CA ALA A 25 11.04 -2.34 4.35
C ALA A 25 10.52 -1.01 4.97
N PRO A 26 10.60 0.13 4.26
CA PRO A 26 10.00 1.38 4.74
C PRO A 26 8.51 1.16 5.02
N CYS A 27 8.16 1.31 6.30
CA CYS A 27 6.84 1.02 6.82
C CYS A 27 6.30 2.20 7.62
N SER A 28 5.02 2.48 7.51
CA SER A 28 4.35 3.56 8.26
C SER A 28 2.98 3.14 8.71
N THR A 29 2.58 3.52 9.92
CA THR A 29 1.25 3.26 10.47
C THR A 29 0.48 4.56 10.57
N ASP A 30 -0.74 4.59 10.04
CA ASP A 30 -1.66 5.73 10.17
C ASP A 30 -2.44 5.70 11.49
N SER A 31 -3.08 6.81 11.88
CA SER A 31 -3.93 6.93 13.07
C SER A 31 -5.10 5.93 13.13
N SER A 32 -5.45 5.30 12.02
CA SER A 32 -6.47 4.23 11.96
C SER A 32 -5.87 2.81 11.97
N ASP A 33 -4.66 2.65 12.54
CA ASP A 33 -3.89 1.38 12.65
C ASP A 33 -3.60 0.69 11.32
N ASN A 34 -3.68 1.44 10.22
CA ASN A 34 -3.36 0.91 8.90
C ASN A 34 -1.85 0.91 8.71
N THR A 35 -1.30 -0.27 8.46
CA THR A 35 0.12 -0.46 8.16
C THR A 35 0.34 -0.33 6.67
N TYR A 36 1.20 0.60 6.27
CA TYR A 36 1.61 0.81 4.89
C TYR A 36 3.03 0.36 4.68
N ILE A 37 3.23 -0.61 3.79
CA ILE A 37 4.55 -1.09 3.39
C ILE A 37 4.76 -0.66 1.94
N ARG A 38 5.92 -0.04 1.65
CA ARG A 38 6.27 0.34 0.30
C ARG A 38 7.44 -0.49 -0.21
N GLU A 39 7.26 -1.13 -1.36
CA GLU A 39 8.26 -1.94 -2.03
C GLU A 39 8.61 -1.32 -3.38
N GLN A 40 9.90 -1.17 -3.68
CA GLN A 40 10.34 -0.69 -4.98
C GLN A 40 10.35 -1.85 -5.98
N ASN A 41 9.69 -1.65 -7.13
CA ASN A 41 9.64 -2.62 -8.21
C ASN A 41 10.86 -2.49 -9.14
N LEU A 42 11.25 -3.60 -9.77
CA LEU A 42 12.19 -3.62 -10.88
C LEU A 42 11.60 -2.82 -12.05
N GLY A 43 12.11 -1.61 -12.28
CA GLY A 43 11.54 -0.64 -13.23
C GLY A 43 11.33 0.77 -12.65
N GLY A 44 11.71 1.00 -11.38
CA GLY A 44 11.65 2.34 -10.77
C GLY A 44 10.27 2.76 -10.27
N GLY A 45 9.29 1.84 -10.32
CA GLY A 45 7.99 2.00 -9.70
C GLY A 45 7.96 1.53 -8.24
N TYR A 46 6.80 1.67 -7.59
CA TYR A 46 6.59 1.28 -6.20
C TYR A 46 5.24 0.61 -6.02
N ASN A 47 5.19 -0.48 -5.27
CA ASN A 47 3.95 -1.03 -4.72
C ASN A 47 3.78 -0.53 -3.29
N THR A 48 2.60 0.01 -2.98
CA THR A 48 2.21 0.29 -1.61
C THR A 48 1.17 -0.73 -1.19
N TYR A 49 1.43 -1.43 -0.11
CA TYR A 49 0.51 -2.38 0.50
C TYR A 49 -0.07 -1.76 1.77
N ARG A 50 -1.37 -1.93 2.00
CA ARG A 50 -2.06 -1.55 3.22
C ARG A 50 -2.52 -2.82 3.92
N ASN A 51 -2.03 -3.06 5.12
CA ASN A 51 -2.33 -4.24 5.94
C ASN A 51 -1.99 -5.57 5.25
N GLY A 52 -1.00 -5.57 4.35
CA GLY A 52 -0.58 -6.73 3.55
C GLY A 52 -1.25 -6.84 2.18
N ASP A 53 -2.34 -6.11 1.94
CA ASP A 53 -3.03 -6.09 0.64
C ASP A 53 -2.50 -4.97 -0.25
N LEU A 54 -2.44 -5.19 -1.56
CA LEU A 54 -2.04 -4.16 -2.51
C LEU A 54 -3.01 -2.98 -2.44
N TYR A 55 -2.50 -1.80 -2.06
CA TYR A 55 -3.26 -0.56 -1.92
C TYR A 55 -3.08 0.36 -3.12
N SER A 56 -1.85 0.54 -3.59
CA SER A 56 -1.57 1.35 -4.76
C SER A 56 -0.30 0.90 -5.48
N GLN A 57 -0.19 1.26 -6.76
CA GLN A 57 0.99 1.04 -7.57
C GLN A 57 1.39 2.34 -8.26
N THR A 58 2.61 2.80 -8.03
CA THR A 58 3.18 3.98 -8.65
C THR A 58 4.14 3.60 -9.77
N HIS A 59 3.94 4.17 -10.95
CA HIS A 59 4.80 3.97 -12.12
C HIS A 59 5.25 5.30 -12.70
N GLN A 60 6.50 5.38 -13.15
CA GLN A 60 6.97 6.52 -13.94
C GLN A 60 6.44 6.41 -15.36
N GLN A 61 5.80 7.48 -15.83
CA GLN A 61 5.26 7.62 -17.17
C GLN A 61 6.36 8.13 -18.13
N LEU A 62 6.19 7.87 -19.43
CA LEU A 62 7.15 8.29 -20.46
C LEU A 62 7.37 9.81 -20.52
N ASN A 63 6.39 10.60 -20.09
CA ASN A 63 6.48 12.06 -20.01
C ASN A 63 7.18 12.57 -18.73
N GLY A 64 7.77 11.67 -17.93
CA GLY A 64 8.49 11.99 -16.69
C GLY A 64 7.59 12.19 -15.46
N THR A 65 6.26 12.18 -15.61
CA THR A 65 5.32 12.19 -14.48
C THR A 65 5.24 10.82 -13.82
N TYR A 66 4.70 10.75 -12.61
CA TYR A 66 4.49 9.49 -11.88
C TYR A 66 3.01 9.28 -11.70
N ARG A 67 2.49 8.11 -12.05
CA ARG A 67 1.09 7.76 -11.88
C ARG A 67 0.95 6.70 -10.80
N GLU A 68 0.26 7.05 -9.73
CA GLU A 68 -0.19 6.11 -8.71
C GLU A 68 -1.61 5.67 -9.01
N THR A 69 -1.82 4.37 -9.18
CA THR A 69 -3.13 3.77 -9.38
C THR A 69 -3.54 3.05 -8.10
N TYR A 70 -4.73 3.36 -7.58
CA TYR A 70 -5.23 2.73 -6.35
C TYR A 70 -5.96 1.43 -6.67
N SER A 71 -5.83 0.42 -5.81
CA SER A 71 -6.52 -0.87 -5.99
C SER A 71 -8.04 -0.75 -5.91
N SER A 72 -8.55 0.25 -5.17
CA SER A 72 -9.97 0.63 -5.14
C SER A 72 -10.48 1.29 -6.42
N GLY A 73 -9.59 1.55 -7.40
CA GLY A 73 -9.88 2.32 -8.60
C GLY A 73 -9.44 3.78 -8.50
N GLY A 74 -9.38 4.45 -9.65
CA GLY A 74 -8.87 5.81 -9.80
C GLY A 74 -7.34 5.89 -9.79
N TYR A 75 -6.83 7.10 -9.96
CA TYR A 75 -5.40 7.36 -9.98
C TYR A 75 -5.04 8.78 -9.56
N ARG A 76 -3.79 8.96 -9.12
CA ARG A 76 -3.19 10.27 -8.86
C ARG A 76 -1.91 10.39 -9.69
N THR A 77 -1.78 11.49 -10.43
CA THR A 77 -0.59 11.77 -11.23
C THR A 77 0.22 12.87 -10.56
N TYR A 78 1.48 12.59 -10.27
CA TYR A 78 2.45 13.50 -9.69
C TYR A 78 3.40 14.01 -10.77
N TYR A 79 3.75 15.30 -10.72
CA TYR A 79 4.74 15.89 -11.64
C TYR A 79 6.19 15.52 -11.31
N SER A 80 6.39 14.72 -10.26
CA SER A 80 7.68 14.33 -9.75
C SER A 80 7.54 13.08 -8.90
N ASP A 81 8.65 12.38 -8.66
CA ASP A 81 8.63 11.17 -7.86
C ASP A 81 8.04 11.46 -6.46
N PRO A 82 6.87 10.89 -6.12
CA PRO A 82 6.26 11.11 -4.82
C PRO A 82 6.96 10.32 -3.70
N ASN A 83 7.87 9.44 -4.08
CA ASN A 83 8.57 8.54 -3.16
C ASN A 83 10.00 9.00 -2.87
N ARG A 84 10.46 10.10 -3.48
CA ARG A 84 11.76 10.68 -3.21
C ARG A 84 11.69 11.36 -1.85
N SER A 85 12.36 10.76 -0.87
CA SER A 85 12.61 11.38 0.44
C SER A 85 13.46 12.64 0.23
N ASP A 86 12.80 13.75 -0.08
CA ASP A 86 13.42 15.06 -0.15
C ASP A 86 12.95 15.86 1.08
N PRO A 87 13.86 16.24 1.99
CA PRO A 87 13.50 16.92 3.24
C PRO A 87 12.94 18.34 3.04
N TYR A 88 12.89 18.85 1.80
CA TYR A 88 12.38 20.19 1.45
C TYR A 88 11.14 20.14 0.55
N ARG A 89 10.66 18.95 0.19
CA ARG A 89 9.58 18.81 -0.78
C ARG A 89 8.22 18.94 -0.10
N ASN A 90 7.67 20.14 -0.18
CA ASN A 90 6.24 20.37 -0.08
C ASN A 90 5.53 19.40 -1.04
N ASP A 91 4.56 18.65 -0.51
CA ASP A 91 3.71 17.68 -1.19
C ASP A 91 3.68 17.83 -2.72
N PRO A 92 4.09 16.82 -3.51
CA PRO A 92 3.92 16.88 -4.94
C PRO A 92 2.43 16.91 -5.23
N LYS A 93 1.89 18.11 -5.48
CA LYS A 93 0.48 18.31 -5.80
C LYS A 93 0.18 17.54 -7.07
N GLY A 94 -0.43 16.37 -6.90
CA GLY A 94 -0.84 15.52 -8.00
C GLY A 94 -2.24 15.88 -8.50
N VAL A 95 -2.51 15.57 -9.75
CA VAL A 95 -3.87 15.63 -10.33
C VAL A 95 -4.58 14.31 -10.03
N ILE A 96 -5.78 14.38 -9.46
CA ILE A 96 -6.61 13.21 -9.16
C ILE A 96 -7.53 12.93 -10.34
N GLY A 97 -7.48 11.72 -10.88
CA GLY A 97 -8.40 11.22 -11.89
C GLY A 97 -9.26 10.06 -11.34
N ARG A 98 -10.45 9.90 -11.91
CA ARG A 98 -11.36 8.78 -11.63
C ARG A 98 -11.33 7.80 -12.79
#